data_AF-A0AAU7JE20-F1
#
_entry.id   AF-A0AAU7JE20-F1
#
_cell.length_a   1.000
_cell.length_b   1.000
_cell.length_c   1.000
_cell.angle_alpha   90.00
_cell.angle_beta   90.00
_cell.angle_gamma   90.00
#
_symmetry.space_group_name_H-M   'P 1'
#
loop_
_entity.id
_entity.type
_entity.pdbx_description
1 polymer ?
#
loop_
_entity_poly.entity_id
_entity_poly.type
_entity_poly.pdbx_seq_one_letter_code
_entity_poly.pdbx_strand_id
1 'polypeptide(L)' 'MNLDLDGKLVVVTGGSKGIGLACARTFGQEGCRVVIVARDPAALEKPRLG' A
#
# COMPACT_ATOMS: atom_id res chain seq x y z
N MET A 1 6.39 -1.92 18.13
CA MET A 1 5.00 -2.23 18.53
C MET A 1 4.53 -3.29 17.55
N ASN A 2 3.96 -4.40 18.01
CA ASN A 2 3.40 -5.41 17.11
C ASN A 2 1.90 -5.14 16.94
N LEU A 3 1.44 -4.96 15.70
CA LEU A 3 0.03 -4.68 15.38
C LEU A 3 -0.72 -5.91 14.87
N ASP A 4 -0.06 -7.08 14.76
CA ASP A 4 -0.64 -8.34 14.27
C ASP A 4 -1.32 -8.20 12.90
N LEU A 5 -0.66 -7.47 12.00
CA LEU A 5 -1.15 -7.19 10.63
C LEU A 5 -0.59 -8.14 9.57
N ASP A 6 0.35 -9.01 9.92
CA ASP A 6 0.96 -9.96 8.98
C ASP A 6 -0.09 -10.82 8.26
N GLY A 7 0.06 -10.96 6.94
CA GLY A 7 -0.84 -11.71 6.07
C GLY A 7 -2.22 -11.08 5.82
N LYS A 8 -2.58 -9.98 6.49
CA LYS A 8 -3.87 -9.29 6.26
C LYS A 8 -3.93 -8.66 4.87
N LEU A 9 -5.14 -8.56 4.32
CA LEU A 9 -5.40 -7.83 3.07
C LEU A 9 -5.79 -6.39 3.38
N VAL A 10 -5.07 -5.42 2.80
CA VAL A 10 -5.31 -3.98 3.01
C VAL A 10 -5.57 -3.30 1.67
N VAL A 11 -6.63 -2.49 1.60
CA VAL A 11 -6.96 -1.67 0.43
C VAL A 11 -6.67 -0.21 0.75
N VAL A 12 -5.78 0.42 -0.02
CA VAL A 12 -5.42 1.83 0.15
C VAL A 12 -5.91 2.64 -1.05
N THR A 13 -6.92 3.48 -0.83
CA THR A 13 -7.40 4.44 -1.83
C THR A 13 -6.49 5.66 -1.88
N GLY A 14 -6.34 6.26 -3.07
CA GLY A 14 -5.37 7.34 -3.27
C GLY A 14 -3.91 6.90 -3.05
N GLY A 15 -3.63 5.59 -3.07
CA GLY A 15 -2.35 5.03 -2.63
C GLY A 15 -1.19 5.19 -3.62
N SER A 16 -1.37 5.88 -4.74
CA SER A 16 -0.32 6.04 -5.77
C SER A 16 0.72 7.11 -5.43
N LYS A 17 0.46 8.02 -4.49
CA LYS A 17 1.39 9.10 -4.09
C LYS A 17 1.12 9.63 -2.68
N GLY A 18 2.03 10.47 -2.20
CA GLY A 18 1.88 11.20 -0.93
C GLY A 18 1.62 10.26 0.25
N ILE A 19 0.68 10.64 1.11
CA ILE A 19 0.34 9.91 2.34
C ILE A 19 -0.18 8.50 2.01
N GLY A 20 -1.03 8.36 0.99
CA GLY A 20 -1.57 7.05 0.62
C GLY A 20 -0.47 6.05 0.23
N LEU A 21 0.55 6.50 -0.52
CA LEU A 21 1.69 5.66 -0.86
C LEU A 21 2.55 5.32 0.37
N ALA A 22 2.73 6.27 1.29
CA ALA A 22 3.44 6.01 2.55
C ALA A 22 2.71 4.93 3.37
N CYS A 23 1.38 5.04 3.52
CA CYS A 23 0.57 4.03 4.19
C CYS A 23 0.70 2.65 3.50
N ALA A 24 0.56 2.59 2.18
CA ALA A 24 0.67 1.35 1.42
C ALA A 24 2.04 0.67 1.62
N ARG A 25 3.12 1.45 1.66
CA ARG A 25 4.47 0.94 1.95
C ARG A 25 4.59 0.40 3.36
N THR A 26 4.11 1.14 4.37
CA THR A 26 4.16 0.70 5.76
C THR A 26 3.39 -0.60 5.95
N PHE A 27 2.19 -0.73 5.39
CA PHE A 27 1.44 -2.00 5.47
C PHE A 27 2.17 -3.16 4.80
N GLY A 28 2.82 -2.94 3.66
CA GLY A 28 3.64 -3.98 3.01
C GLY A 28 4.83 -4.41 3.88
N GLN A 29 5.50 -3.46 4.54
CA GLN A 29 6.60 -3.74 5.48
C GLN A 29 6.14 -4.52 6.72
N GLU A 30 4.89 -4.35 7.12
CA GLU A 30 4.24 -5.11 8.21
C GLU A 30 3.71 -6.49 7.74
N GLY A 31 4.05 -6.94 6.52
CA GLY A 31 3.67 -8.26 6.00
C GLY A 31 2.25 -8.35 5.43
N CYS A 32 1.57 -7.21 5.25
CA CYS A 32 0.25 -7.20 4.61
C CYS A 32 0.35 -7.45 3.11
N ARG A 33 -0.70 -8.06 2.55
CA ARG A 33 -0.99 -7.99 1.11
C ARG A 33 -1.71 -6.69 0.83
N VAL A 34 -1.13 -5.82 0.02
CA VAL A 34 -1.66 -4.46 -0.19
C VAL A 34 -2.19 -4.27 -1.61
N VAL A 35 -3.40 -3.73 -1.72
CA VAL A 35 -4.02 -3.29 -2.97
C VAL A 35 -4.06 -1.77 -2.99
N ILE A 36 -3.47 -1.16 -4.02
CA ILE A 36 -3.51 0.29 -4.23
C ILE A 36 -4.60 0.62 -5.24
N VAL A 37 -5.44 1.61 -4.91
CA VAL A 37 -6.46 2.14 -5.81
C VAL A 37 -6.15 3.61 -6.12
N ALA A 38 -6.03 3.93 -7.41
CA ALA A 38 -5.87 5.30 -7.89
C ALA A 38 -6.59 5.45 -9.24
N ARG A 39 -6.89 6.70 -9.61
CA ARG A 39 -7.61 7.03 -10.85
C ARG A 39 -6.72 7.00 -12.09
N ASP A 40 -5.43 7.27 -11.91
CA ASP A 40 -4.45 7.34 -12.99
C ASP A 40 -3.70 6.00 -13.11
N PRO A 41 -3.91 5.23 -14.19
CA PRO A 41 -3.21 3.97 -14.42
C PRO A 41 -1.69 4.13 -14.47
N ALA A 42 -1.17 5.23 -15.01
CA ALA A 42 0.27 5.47 -15.12
C ALA A 42 0.93 5.63 -13.74
N ALA A 43 0.16 6.08 -12.74
CA ALA A 43 0.62 6.18 -11.36
C ALA A 43 0.63 4.81 -10.64
N LEU A 44 0.00 3.77 -11.19
CA LEU A 44 -0.05 2.41 -10.65
C LEU A 44 1.05 1.48 -11.23
N GLU A 45 1.75 1.88 -12.28
CA GLU A 45 2.85 1.07 -12.88
C GLU A 45 4.17 1.18 -12.10
N LYS A 46 4.33 2.23 -11.29
CA LYS A 46 5.55 2.56 -10.55
C LYS A 46 5.59 2.21 -9.04
N PRO A 47 4.49 1.89 -8.31
CA PRO A 47 4.61 1.56 -6.90
C PRO A 47 5.28 0.19 -6.72
N ARG A 48 6.59 0.21 -6.47
CA ARG A 48 7.31 -0.95 -5.92
C ARG A 48 7.09 -0.97 -4.41
N LEU A 49 6.17 -1.83 -3.98
CA LEU A 49 6.09 -2.33 -2.61
C LEU A 49 7.06 -3.52 -2.59
N GLY A 50 8.22 -3.32 -1.98
CA GLY A 50 9.28 -4.33 -1.91
C GLY A 50 8.86 -5.53 -1.08
#